data_AF-A0A842D057-F1
#
_entry.id   AF-A0A842D057-F1
#
_cell.length_a   1.000
_cell.length_b   1.000
_cell.length_c   1.000
_cell.angle_alpha   90.00
_cell.angle_beta   90.00
_cell.angle_gamma   90.00
#
_symmetry.space_group_name_H-M   'P 1'
#
loop_
_entity.id
_entity.type
_entity.pdbx_description
1 polymer ?
#
loop_
_entity_poly.entity_id
_entity_poly.type
_entity_poly.pdbx_seq_one_letter_code
_entity_poly.pdbx_strand_id
1 'polypeptide(L)'
;MNKLLFPMLDEELFDKQNRVACWFIFTNDLAEAYADYRFKKHNIPENDVLTLAQKLIPNSPELLEYRYQLLQNYFAFAFHEIPSGILHGMNGATVDEAREGLRALEEYTEISKQLGYLEENQEAITQMKTYYHQWINYLKRNDSSIPFSEYTKKP
;
A
#
# COMPACT_ATOMS: atom_id res chain seq x y z
N MET A 1 -37.78 3.91 10.10
CA MET A 1 -38.14 2.76 9.24
C MET A 1 -37.50 3.00 7.87
N ASN A 2 -36.53 2.17 7.49
CA ASN A 2 -35.81 2.22 6.21
C ASN A 2 -36.76 2.02 5.03
N LYS A 3 -36.55 2.76 3.93
CA LYS A 3 -36.76 2.27 2.56
C LYS A 3 -36.10 3.17 1.50
N LEU A 4 -35.08 2.58 0.88
CA LEU A 4 -34.70 2.67 -0.55
C LEU A 4 -34.32 4.05 -1.10
N LEU A 5 -33.02 4.34 -1.00
CA LEU A 5 -32.33 5.21 -1.94
C LEU A 5 -31.94 4.39 -3.18
N PHE A 6 -32.29 4.94 -4.35
CA PHE A 6 -31.82 4.63 -5.71
C PHE A 6 -32.68 3.73 -6.61
N PRO A 7 -33.57 4.40 -7.37
CA PRO A 7 -33.87 4.08 -8.75
C PRO A 7 -33.47 5.28 -9.64
N MET A 8 -32.26 5.29 -10.22
CA MET A 8 -31.85 6.09 -11.39
C MET A 8 -30.33 5.98 -11.58
N LEU A 9 -29.89 4.94 -12.30
CA LEU A 9 -28.52 4.78 -12.81
C LEU A 9 -28.62 4.20 -14.23
N ASP A 10 -29.13 5.01 -15.15
CA ASP A 10 -28.40 5.58 -16.30
C ASP A 10 -29.34 6.66 -16.91
N GLU A 11 -28.93 7.60 -17.77
CA GLU A 11 -28.46 7.30 -19.14
C GLU A 11 -27.46 8.32 -19.71
N GLU A 12 -27.26 9.44 -19.05
CA GLU A 12 -26.16 10.35 -19.34
C GLU A 12 -25.48 10.58 -18.00
N LEU A 13 -24.37 9.88 -17.77
CA LEU A 13 -23.11 10.46 -17.31
C LEU A 13 -23.24 11.94 -16.87
N PHE A 14 -22.58 12.30 -15.77
CA PHE A 14 -22.24 13.68 -15.42
C PHE A 14 -23.25 14.42 -14.53
N ASP A 15 -22.71 15.26 -13.62
CA ASP A 15 -23.44 15.92 -12.53
C ASP A 15 -23.79 14.97 -11.36
N LYS A 16 -23.77 15.50 -10.12
CA LYS A 16 -24.11 15.00 -8.77
C LYS A 16 -23.98 13.52 -8.38
N GLN A 17 -24.02 12.53 -9.26
CA GLN A 17 -23.64 11.13 -9.00
C GLN A 17 -22.13 10.98 -8.76
N ASN A 18 -21.30 11.85 -9.35
CA ASN A 18 -19.93 12.11 -8.89
C ASN A 18 -19.90 12.76 -7.49
N ARG A 19 -20.86 13.60 -7.12
CA ARG A 19 -20.87 14.26 -5.79
C ARG A 19 -21.33 13.34 -4.69
N VAL A 20 -22.23 12.40 -4.97
CA VAL A 20 -22.70 11.39 -4.01
C VAL A 20 -21.68 10.25 -3.92
N ALA A 21 -21.02 9.81 -5.00
CA ALA A 21 -19.81 8.97 -4.87
C ALA A 21 -18.72 9.69 -4.05
N CYS A 22 -18.47 10.99 -4.31
CA CYS A 22 -17.59 11.84 -3.50
C CYS A 22 -18.12 12.15 -2.07
N TRP A 23 -19.37 11.80 -1.74
CA TRP A 23 -19.96 11.96 -0.39
C TRP A 23 -20.14 10.59 0.32
N PHE A 24 -20.11 9.49 -0.44
CA PHE A 24 -20.28 8.10 -0.01
C PHE A 24 -18.92 7.39 0.20
N ILE A 25 -17.83 7.93 -0.36
CA ILE A 25 -16.42 7.55 -0.09
C ILE A 25 -15.97 7.88 1.35
N PHE A 26 -16.75 8.66 2.12
CA PHE A 26 -16.36 9.26 3.40
C PHE A 26 -16.77 8.50 4.68
N THR A 27 -16.95 7.19 4.64
CA THR A 27 -16.99 6.38 5.88
C THR A 27 -16.21 5.06 5.71
N ASN A 28 -15.46 4.66 6.74
CA ASN A 28 -14.53 3.52 6.76
C ASN A 28 -15.06 2.23 6.10
N ASP A 29 -16.34 1.90 6.27
CA ASP A 29 -16.94 0.67 5.73
C ASP A 29 -17.05 0.64 4.18
N LEU A 30 -16.87 1.78 3.50
CA LEU A 30 -17.15 1.91 2.05
C LEU A 30 -15.91 2.10 1.18
N ALA A 31 -14.77 2.52 1.73
CA ALA A 31 -13.49 2.46 1.02
C ALA A 31 -13.11 1.00 0.73
N GLU A 32 -13.26 0.14 1.75
CA GLU A 32 -13.11 -1.31 1.66
C GLU A 32 -14.12 -1.91 0.67
N ALA A 33 -15.41 -1.53 0.74
CA ALA A 33 -16.43 -2.01 -0.19
C ALA A 33 -16.27 -1.49 -1.63
N TYR A 34 -15.68 -0.31 -1.86
CA TYR A 34 -15.42 0.23 -3.19
C TYR A 34 -14.17 -0.36 -3.81
N ALA A 35 -13.10 -0.60 -3.03
CA ALA A 35 -11.96 -1.40 -3.44
C ALA A 35 -12.41 -2.81 -3.83
N ASP A 36 -13.26 -3.44 -3.00
CA ASP A 36 -13.83 -4.75 -3.24
C ASP A 36 -14.77 -4.77 -4.47
N TYR A 37 -15.62 -3.76 -4.68
CA TYR A 37 -16.48 -3.62 -5.86
C TYR A 37 -15.68 -3.39 -7.16
N ARG A 38 -14.67 -2.50 -7.14
CA ARG A 38 -13.85 -2.19 -8.32
C ARG A 38 -12.92 -3.36 -8.68
N PHE A 39 -12.36 -4.04 -7.68
CA PHE A 39 -11.59 -5.26 -7.87
C PHE A 39 -12.47 -6.38 -8.44
N LYS A 40 -13.63 -6.67 -7.82
CA LYS A 40 -14.54 -7.75 -8.25
C LYS A 40 -15.25 -7.50 -9.58
N LYS A 41 -15.60 -6.26 -9.92
CA LYS A 41 -16.44 -5.94 -11.09
C LYS A 41 -15.68 -5.33 -12.26
N HIS A 42 -14.61 -4.60 -11.99
CA HIS A 42 -13.87 -3.85 -13.01
C HIS A 42 -12.36 -4.16 -13.05
N ASN A 43 -11.89 -5.06 -12.17
CA ASN A 43 -10.50 -5.49 -12.08
C ASN A 43 -9.50 -4.33 -11.88
N ILE A 44 -9.90 -3.26 -11.17
CA ILE A 44 -9.01 -2.14 -10.86
C ILE A 44 -8.33 -2.38 -9.51
N PRO A 45 -6.99 -2.32 -9.45
CA PRO A 45 -6.23 -2.44 -8.20
C PRO A 45 -6.63 -1.39 -7.15
N GLU A 46 -6.66 -1.79 -5.88
CA GLU A 46 -6.94 -0.91 -4.73
C GLU A 46 -5.98 0.30 -4.67
N ASN A 47 -4.70 0.08 -4.97
CA ASN A 47 -3.70 1.15 -5.06
C ASN A 47 -4.06 2.22 -6.12
N ASP A 48 -4.62 1.81 -7.25
CA ASP A 48 -4.98 2.73 -8.34
C ASP A 48 -6.21 3.57 -7.95
N VAL A 49 -7.15 2.96 -7.23
CA VAL A 49 -8.32 3.65 -6.68
C VAL A 49 -7.90 4.70 -5.65
N LEU A 50 -7.00 4.36 -4.74
CA LEU A 50 -6.51 5.30 -3.72
C LEU A 50 -5.68 6.43 -4.32
N THR A 51 -4.82 6.12 -5.28
CA THR A 51 -4.04 7.13 -6.02
C THR A 51 -4.97 8.14 -6.71
N LEU A 52 -6.06 7.66 -7.30
CA LEU A 52 -7.07 8.53 -7.91
C LEU A 52 -7.80 9.36 -6.86
N ALA A 53 -8.22 8.75 -5.75
CA ALA A 53 -8.93 9.44 -4.68
C ALA A 53 -8.09 10.57 -4.06
N GLN A 54 -6.80 10.33 -3.78
CA GLN A 54 -5.88 11.33 -3.25
C GLN A 54 -5.65 12.51 -4.23
N LYS A 55 -5.64 12.27 -5.54
CA LYS A 55 -5.55 13.35 -6.55
C LYS A 55 -6.81 14.22 -6.57
N LEU A 56 -7.97 13.62 -6.34
CA LEU A 56 -9.26 14.32 -6.36
C LEU A 56 -9.53 15.08 -5.05
N ILE A 57 -9.09 14.52 -3.92
CA ILE A 57 -9.26 15.07 -2.59
C ILE A 57 -7.91 15.07 -1.88
N PRO A 58 -6.98 15.96 -2.30
CA PRO A 58 -5.69 16.05 -1.66
C PRO A 58 -5.84 16.46 -0.19
N ASN A 59 -5.06 15.84 0.68
CA ASN A 59 -5.04 16.10 2.14
C ASN A 59 -6.30 15.68 2.91
N SER A 60 -7.12 14.74 2.43
CA SER A 60 -8.12 14.08 3.29
C SER A 60 -7.39 13.27 4.37
N PRO A 61 -7.59 13.58 5.67
CA PRO A 61 -6.98 12.81 6.76
C PRO A 61 -7.38 11.34 6.73
N GLU A 62 -8.62 11.03 6.34
CA GLU A 62 -9.15 9.66 6.26
C GLU A 62 -8.44 8.85 5.17
N LEU A 63 -8.23 9.44 3.99
CA LEU A 63 -7.50 8.79 2.90
C LEU A 63 -6.01 8.60 3.22
N LEU A 64 -5.41 9.54 3.96
CA LEU A 64 -4.05 9.42 4.45
C LEU A 64 -3.93 8.30 5.49
N GLU A 65 -4.86 8.24 6.44
CA GLU A 65 -4.92 7.21 7.48
C GLU A 65 -5.14 5.81 6.87
N TYR A 66 -6.03 5.68 5.90
CA TYR A 66 -6.25 4.40 5.24
C TYR A 66 -5.03 3.95 4.41
N ARG A 67 -4.39 4.88 3.69
CA ARG A 67 -3.14 4.59 2.98
C ARG A 67 -2.02 4.20 3.93
N TYR A 68 -1.93 4.86 5.09
CA TYR A 68 -1.00 4.53 6.16
C TYR A 68 -1.21 3.09 6.64
N GLN A 69 -2.45 2.69 6.95
CA GLN A 69 -2.77 1.35 7.43
C GLN A 69 -2.44 0.25 6.40
N LEU A 70 -2.70 0.49 5.11
CA LEU A 70 -2.33 -0.46 4.06
C LEU A 70 -0.81 -0.65 3.95
N LEU A 71 -0.06 0.46 3.99
CA LEU A 71 1.40 0.42 3.98
C LEU A 71 1.95 -0.23 5.26
N GLN A 72 1.37 0.07 6.41
CA GLN A 72 1.73 -0.54 7.69
C GLN A 72 1.55 -2.07 7.65
N ASN A 73 0.41 -2.55 7.14
CA ASN A 73 0.16 -3.98 6.96
C ASN A 73 1.17 -4.61 5.99
N TYR A 74 1.40 -3.98 4.84
CA TYR A 74 2.42 -4.42 3.88
C TYR A 74 3.80 -4.55 4.54
N PHE A 75 4.24 -3.55 5.30
CA PHE A 75 5.54 -3.60 5.98
C PHE A 75 5.59 -4.57 7.14
N ALA A 76 4.49 -4.81 7.85
CA ALA A 76 4.42 -5.87 8.85
C ALA A 76 4.68 -7.24 8.21
N PHE A 77 4.06 -7.54 7.06
CA PHE A 77 4.35 -8.76 6.30
C PHE A 77 5.80 -8.79 5.79
N ALA A 78 6.25 -7.72 5.15
CA ALA A 78 7.61 -7.65 4.58
C ALA A 78 8.70 -7.82 5.64
N PHE A 79 8.46 -7.35 6.87
CA PHE A 79 9.40 -7.49 7.99
C PHE A 79 9.62 -8.96 8.38
N HIS A 80 8.61 -9.81 8.20
CA HIS A 80 8.73 -11.25 8.42
C HIS A 80 9.35 -11.98 7.22
N GLU A 81 9.04 -11.55 6.00
CA GLU A 81 9.43 -12.29 4.80
C GLU A 81 10.84 -11.97 4.30
N ILE A 82 11.27 -10.70 4.36
CA ILE A 82 12.56 -10.29 3.83
C ILE A 82 13.71 -11.02 4.54
N PRO A 83 13.80 -11.05 5.89
CA PRO A 83 14.90 -11.75 6.56
C PRO A 83 14.97 -13.25 6.22
N SER A 84 13.83 -13.85 5.90
CA SER A 84 13.71 -15.26 5.52
C SER A 84 14.03 -15.55 4.06
N GLY A 85 14.23 -14.53 3.21
CA GLY A 85 14.52 -14.77 1.80
C GLY A 85 13.29 -15.05 0.95
N ILE A 86 12.08 -14.68 1.39
CA ILE A 86 10.82 -15.10 0.75
C ILE A 86 9.85 -13.95 0.42
N LEU A 87 10.32 -12.69 0.45
CA LEU A 87 9.48 -11.55 0.06
C LEU A 87 8.92 -11.79 -1.35
N HIS A 88 7.62 -11.60 -1.59
CA HIS A 88 6.94 -11.94 -2.87
C HIS A 88 6.90 -13.46 -3.19
N GLY A 89 6.95 -14.30 -2.16
CA GLY A 89 6.75 -15.75 -2.28
C GLY A 89 8.04 -16.54 -2.52
N MET A 90 7.89 -17.79 -2.96
CA MET A 90 8.98 -18.79 -2.96
C MET A 90 10.20 -18.40 -3.82
N ASN A 91 10.00 -17.55 -4.84
CA ASN A 91 11.08 -17.09 -5.70
C ASN A 91 11.80 -15.85 -5.17
N GLY A 92 11.29 -15.25 -4.10
CA GLY A 92 11.80 -13.99 -3.58
C GLY A 92 11.53 -12.80 -4.51
N ALA A 93 11.71 -11.60 -3.98
CA ALA A 93 11.57 -10.36 -4.72
C ALA A 93 12.73 -10.22 -5.72
N THR A 94 12.43 -9.69 -6.90
CA THR A 94 13.43 -9.21 -7.87
C THR A 94 14.05 -7.87 -7.42
N VAL A 95 15.06 -7.40 -8.15
CA VAL A 95 15.68 -6.08 -7.87
C VAL A 95 14.67 -4.96 -8.06
N ASP A 96 13.79 -5.06 -9.06
CA ASP A 96 12.82 -4.01 -9.36
C ASP A 96 11.67 -4.01 -8.34
N GLU A 97 11.19 -5.18 -7.91
CA GLU A 97 10.22 -5.30 -6.81
C GLU A 97 10.82 -4.78 -5.48
N ALA A 98 12.08 -5.08 -5.18
CA ALA A 98 12.74 -4.52 -4.00
C ALA A 98 12.87 -2.98 -4.06
N ARG A 99 13.04 -2.41 -5.26
CA ARG A 99 13.01 -0.95 -5.47
C ARG A 99 11.61 -0.37 -5.34
N GLU A 100 10.58 -1.11 -5.73
CA GLU A 100 9.18 -0.73 -5.48
C GLU A 100 8.89 -0.68 -3.97
N GLY A 101 9.35 -1.68 -3.22
CA GLY A 101 9.28 -1.69 -1.76
C GLY A 101 9.97 -0.48 -1.11
N LEU A 102 11.12 -0.04 -1.63
CA LEU A 102 11.77 1.20 -1.18
C LEU A 102 10.94 2.45 -1.44
N ARG A 103 10.31 2.57 -2.62
CA ARG A 103 9.41 3.70 -2.92
C ARG A 103 8.18 3.71 -2.02
N ALA A 104 7.61 2.55 -1.76
CA ALA A 104 6.51 2.41 -0.81
C ALA A 104 6.94 2.81 0.62
N LEU A 105 8.20 2.55 0.99
CA LEU A 105 8.72 2.91 2.31
C LEU A 105 8.94 4.42 2.42
N GLU A 106 9.37 5.08 1.35
CA GLU A 106 9.44 6.54 1.25
C GLU A 106 8.04 7.16 1.43
N GLU A 107 7.03 6.60 0.75
CA GLU A 107 5.64 7.03 0.90
C GLU A 107 5.13 6.85 2.35
N TYR A 108 5.38 5.68 2.94
CA TYR A 108 5.03 5.41 4.34
C TYR A 108 5.70 6.39 5.31
N THR A 109 6.97 6.73 5.06
CA THR A 109 7.73 7.70 5.88
C THR A 109 7.08 9.08 5.82
N GLU A 110 6.71 9.55 4.63
CA GLU A 110 6.08 10.86 4.46
C GLU A 110 4.67 10.90 5.06
N ILE A 111 3.88 9.84 4.89
CA ILE A 111 2.53 9.76 5.50
C ILE A 111 2.64 9.71 7.03
N SER A 112 3.56 8.91 7.58
CA SER A 112 3.83 8.86 9.02
C SER A 112 4.17 10.26 9.57
N LYS A 113 4.98 11.03 8.84
CA LYS A 113 5.29 12.42 9.22
C LYS A 113 4.06 13.32 9.21
N GLN A 114 3.20 13.20 8.19
CA GLN A 114 1.98 14.01 8.09
C GLN A 114 0.98 13.70 9.20
N LEU A 115 0.89 12.44 9.62
CA LEU A 115 -0.03 12.00 10.69
C LEU A 115 0.55 12.16 12.11
N GLY A 116 1.84 12.50 12.23
CA GLY A 116 2.52 12.65 13.54
C GLY A 116 3.06 11.34 14.12
N TYR A 117 3.18 10.30 13.29
CA TYR A 117 3.61 8.94 13.62
C TYR A 117 5.08 8.66 13.29
N LEU A 118 5.87 9.67 12.92
CA LEU A 118 7.24 9.44 12.45
C LEU A 118 8.17 8.90 13.55
N GLU A 119 8.08 9.47 14.77
CA GLU A 119 8.98 9.09 15.87
C GLU A 119 8.78 7.62 16.29
N GLU A 120 7.52 7.19 16.42
CA GLU A 120 7.16 5.81 16.74
C GLU A 120 7.52 4.81 15.64
N ASN A 121 7.52 5.24 14.37
CA ASN A 121 7.85 4.37 13.24
C ASN A 121 9.34 4.38 12.85
N GLN A 122 10.16 5.26 13.43
CA GLN A 122 11.52 5.54 12.96
C GLN A 122 12.43 4.30 12.97
N GLU A 123 12.35 3.47 14.01
CA GLU A 123 13.15 2.25 14.13
C GLU A 123 12.79 1.24 13.03
N ALA A 124 11.49 0.96 12.88
CA ALA A 124 10.97 0.04 11.87
C ALA A 124 11.32 0.51 10.44
N ILE A 125 11.18 1.80 10.15
CA ILE A 125 11.53 2.39 8.85
C ILE A 125 13.04 2.19 8.56
N THR A 126 13.88 2.45 9.55
CA THR A 126 15.35 2.34 9.39
C THR A 126 15.77 0.89 9.14
N GLN A 127 15.19 -0.04 9.87
CA GLN A 127 15.46 -1.46 9.71
C GLN A 127 14.96 -1.98 8.36
N MET A 128 13.74 -1.65 7.97
CA MET A 128 13.17 -2.04 6.68
C MET A 128 14.00 -1.51 5.51
N LYS A 129 14.44 -0.24 5.59
CA LYS A 129 15.34 0.35 4.59
C LYS A 129 16.62 -0.45 4.47
N THR A 130 17.21 -0.86 5.59
CA THR A 130 18.42 -1.69 5.60
C THR A 130 18.19 -3.03 4.91
N TYR A 131 17.08 -3.71 5.21
CA TYR A 131 16.72 -4.99 4.60
C TYR A 131 16.56 -4.91 3.09
N TYR A 132 15.83 -3.92 2.56
CA TYR A 132 15.68 -3.77 1.11
C TYR A 132 17.03 -3.50 0.41
N HIS A 133 17.92 -2.70 1.00
CA HIS A 133 19.25 -2.47 0.42
C HIS A 133 20.11 -3.73 0.43
N GLN A 134 20.09 -4.49 1.52
CA GLN A 134 20.77 -5.79 1.61
C GLN A 134 20.24 -6.76 0.55
N TRP A 135 18.92 -6.81 0.36
CA TRP A 135 18.29 -7.65 -0.65
C TRP A 135 18.74 -7.30 -2.06
N ILE A 136 18.71 -6.00 -2.41
CA ILE A 136 19.17 -5.53 -3.72
C ILE A 136 20.64 -5.89 -3.95
N ASN A 137 21.50 -5.74 -2.93
CA ASN A 137 22.91 -6.08 -3.02
C ASN A 137 23.13 -7.59 -3.18
N TYR A 138 22.36 -8.39 -2.45
CA TYR A 138 22.36 -9.85 -2.57
C TYR A 138 22.02 -10.30 -4.00
N LEU A 139 20.91 -9.81 -4.56
CA LEU A 139 20.49 -10.18 -5.92
C LEU A 139 21.51 -9.77 -6.98
N LYS A 140 22.11 -8.58 -6.84
CA LYS A 140 23.14 -8.07 -7.76
C LYS A 140 24.42 -8.89 -7.75
N ARG A 141 24.71 -9.61 -6.66
CA ARG A 141 25.91 -10.44 -6.56
C ARG A 141 25.88 -11.64 -7.51
N ASN A 142 24.68 -12.02 -7.98
CA ASN A 142 24.46 -13.16 -8.89
C ASN A 142 25.14 -14.46 -8.40
N ASP A 143 25.17 -14.64 -7.08
CA ASP A 143 25.75 -15.80 -6.40
C ASP A 143 24.63 -16.49 -5.62
N SER A 144 24.11 -17.56 -6.20
CA SER A 144 23.00 -18.34 -5.62
C SER A 144 23.47 -19.43 -4.65
N SER A 145 24.76 -19.48 -4.30
CA SER A 145 25.30 -20.52 -3.43
C SER A 145 24.97 -20.32 -1.94
N ILE A 146 24.56 -19.11 -1.56
CA ILE A 146 24.22 -18.74 -0.19
C ILE A 146 22.81 -18.15 -0.20
N PRO A 147 21.85 -18.64 0.59
CA PRO A 147 20.53 -18.04 0.68
C PRO A 147 20.59 -16.66 1.35
N PHE A 148 19.63 -15.79 1.04
CA PHE A 148 19.57 -14.43 1.62
C PHE A 148 19.61 -14.42 3.16
N SER A 149 18.92 -15.37 3.79
CA SER A 149 18.87 -15.52 5.25
C SER A 149 20.23 -15.83 5.91
N GLU A 150 21.20 -16.32 5.13
CA GLU A 150 22.60 -16.49 5.56
C GLU A 150 23.48 -15.30 5.15
N TYR A 151 23.16 -14.65 4.03
CA TYR A 151 23.86 -13.43 3.57
C TYR A 151 23.77 -12.31 4.62
N THR A 152 22.61 -12.12 5.23
CA THR A 152 22.36 -11.07 6.25
C THR A 152 22.98 -11.36 7.62
N LYS A 153 23.47 -12.58 7.86
CA LYS A 153 24.17 -12.96 9.10
C LYS A 153 25.68 -12.70 9.05
N LYS A 154 26.23 -12.33 7.89
CA LYS A 154 27.64 -11.99 7.78
C LYS A 154 27.88 -10.59 8.38
N PRO A 155 28.83 -10.45 9.32
CA PRO A 155 29.13 -9.19 9.98
C PRO A 155 29.63 -8.12 9.00
#